data_AF-A0A7W0VU57-F1
#
_entry.id   AF-A0A7W0VU57-F1
#
_cell.length_a   1.000
_cell.length_b   1.000
_cell.length_c   1.000
_cell.angle_alpha   90.00
_cell.angle_beta   90.00
_cell.angle_gamma   90.00
#
_symmetry.space_group_name_H-M   'P 1'
#
loop_
_entity.id
_entity.type
_entity.pdbx_description
1 polymer ?
#
loop_
_entity_poly.entity_id
_entity_poly.type
_entity_poly.pdbx_seq_one_letter_code
_entity_poly.pdbx_strand_id
1 'polypeptide(L)'
;MASDWARIVLDNRTVEDELVAIAGKNNWGLRDFNAKSGDQPAERIYATRDRATQIHWIDDHKIGVVYIYVQGPKTSKIERLLRQKLVHHPSKLILERARDAKLAPADRRDALYHLALDKMQHGFDQETFDIYKHAMQDPDPFVRGSAVLGSTYLGWPQLAEPMRALATADEPDESIRQDAATLVERLDKLGTKLGLIPTLIARLAQGLDRDPQLLAQQLATVSAPDARGQRLTVACPSFASAEVSAYQGETSMIILTLAQHLTLGALAQVFGRYRETPRVGPFAPRKFAFSPHDGTSHPFTVHITAYVSADEGVHDTAAIERVLISCSPTETSDAISTTDDEPSPIVVWLLMAA
;
A
#
# COMPACT_ATOMS: atom_id res chain seq x y z
N MET A 1 11.65 8.80 -2.68
CA MET A 1 11.40 10.22 -2.31
C MET A 1 10.66 10.24 -0.98
N ALA A 2 10.73 11.34 -0.23
CA ALA A 2 9.84 11.52 0.91
C ALA A 2 8.39 11.50 0.44
N SER A 3 7.48 10.94 1.22
CA SER A 3 6.05 10.97 0.93
C SER A 3 5.59 12.42 0.69
N ASP A 4 4.70 12.61 -0.29
CA ASP A 4 4.10 13.93 -0.56
C ASP A 4 3.23 14.42 0.58
N TRP A 5 3.09 13.63 1.64
CA TRP A 5 2.35 13.98 2.83
C TRP A 5 3.04 13.46 4.09
N ALA A 6 2.75 14.09 5.22
CA ALA A 6 3.26 13.71 6.54
C ALA A 6 2.21 13.99 7.61
N ARG A 7 2.28 13.26 8.72
CA ARG A 7 1.45 13.53 9.90
C ARG A 7 2.30 13.75 11.14
N ILE A 8 1.86 14.67 11.99
CA ILE A 8 2.51 15.00 13.26
C ILE A 8 1.44 14.93 14.36
N VAL A 9 1.58 13.99 15.28
CA VAL A 9 0.69 13.85 16.43
C VAL A 9 1.12 14.83 17.51
N LEU A 10 0.27 15.80 17.84
CA LEU A 10 0.60 16.87 18.77
C LEU A 10 0.39 16.41 20.22
N ASP A 11 1.15 17.02 21.12
CA ASP A 11 0.90 16.91 22.55
C ASP A 11 -0.31 17.78 22.93
N ASN A 12 -1.14 17.36 23.87
CA ASN A 12 -2.34 18.09 24.31
C ASN A 12 -2.06 19.50 24.87
N ARG A 13 -0.79 19.82 25.17
CA ARG A 13 -0.35 21.16 25.56
C ARG A 13 -0.17 22.11 24.38
N THR A 14 -0.08 21.59 23.16
CA THR A 14 0.11 22.42 21.96
C THR A 14 -1.20 23.12 21.63
N VAL A 15 -1.21 24.44 21.82
CA VAL A 15 -2.37 25.27 21.53
C VAL A 15 -2.41 25.65 20.06
N GLU A 16 -3.62 25.74 19.52
CA GLU A 16 -3.88 26.13 18.14
C GLU A 16 -3.23 27.47 17.75
N ASP A 17 -3.15 28.40 18.70
CA ASP A 17 -2.52 29.71 18.54
C ASP A 17 -1.04 29.63 18.13
N GLU A 18 -0.33 28.58 18.53
CA GLU A 18 1.06 28.36 18.10
C GLU A 18 1.14 28.11 16.60
N LEU A 19 0.22 27.31 16.05
CA LEU A 19 0.17 27.08 14.61
C LEU A 19 -0.24 28.35 13.85
N VAL A 20 -1.18 29.14 14.38
CA VAL A 20 -1.56 30.45 13.81
C VAL A 20 -0.35 31.36 13.74
N ALA A 21 0.46 31.43 14.80
CA ALA A 21 1.68 32.23 14.84
C ALA A 21 2.74 31.72 13.84
N ILE A 22 2.90 30.41 13.70
CA ILE A 22 3.80 29.81 12.69
C ILE A 22 3.32 30.12 11.27
N ALA A 23 2.03 29.98 11.01
CA ALA A 23 1.40 30.28 9.72
C ALA A 23 1.64 31.75 9.32
N GLY A 24 1.39 32.70 10.25
CA GLY A 24 1.65 34.12 10.04
C GLY A 24 3.12 34.41 9.70
N LYS A 25 4.06 33.86 10.48
CA LYS A 25 5.51 34.04 10.22
C LYS A 25 5.98 33.49 8.88
N ASN A 26 5.29 32.48 8.35
CA ASN A 26 5.65 31.82 7.08
C ASN A 26 4.77 32.24 5.90
N ASN A 27 3.91 33.25 6.06
CA ASN A 27 2.95 33.71 5.05
C ASN A 27 2.06 32.57 4.52
N TRP A 28 1.62 31.67 5.41
CA TRP A 28 0.60 30.68 5.08
C TRP A 28 -0.77 31.31 5.26
N GLY A 29 -1.60 31.28 4.22
CA GLY A 29 -2.95 31.82 4.27
C GLY A 29 -3.93 30.77 4.75
N LEU A 30 -4.83 31.14 5.67
CA LEU A 30 -6.01 30.32 5.98
C LEU A 30 -6.84 30.17 4.70
N ARG A 31 -7.07 28.93 4.29
CA ARG A 31 -7.85 28.55 3.12
C ARG A 31 -9.28 28.24 3.50
N ASP A 32 -9.43 27.44 4.53
CA ASP A 32 -10.71 26.89 4.94
C ASP A 32 -10.74 26.62 6.45
N PHE A 33 -11.96 26.55 6.98
CA PHE A 33 -12.23 26.22 8.36
C PHE A 33 -13.52 25.40 8.46
N ASN A 34 -13.38 24.15 8.87
CA ASN A 34 -14.49 23.28 9.19
C ASN A 34 -14.68 23.30 10.71
N ALA A 35 -15.77 23.90 11.16
CA ALA A 35 -16.15 23.82 12.55
C ALA A 35 -16.53 22.38 12.92
N LYS A 36 -16.30 21.99 14.18
CA LYS A 36 -16.75 20.71 14.72
C LYS A 36 -18.25 20.52 14.46
N SER A 37 -18.63 19.44 13.78
CA SER A 37 -20.03 19.16 13.45
C SER A 37 -20.29 17.65 13.41
N GLY A 38 -21.10 17.16 14.34
CA GLY A 38 -21.47 15.75 14.44
C GLY A 38 -20.23 14.84 14.39
N ASP A 39 -20.12 14.07 13.33
CA ASP A 39 -19.05 13.10 13.10
C ASP A 39 -17.76 13.68 12.50
N GLN A 40 -17.74 14.96 12.13
CA GLN A 40 -16.60 15.61 11.51
C GLN A 40 -15.71 16.30 12.57
N PRO A 41 -14.39 16.07 12.55
CA PRO A 41 -13.46 16.76 13.42
C PRO A 41 -13.40 18.25 13.08
N ALA A 42 -12.98 19.08 14.03
CA ALA A 42 -12.67 20.48 13.69
C ALA A 42 -11.40 20.51 12.86
N GLU A 43 -11.39 21.31 11.80
CA GLU A 43 -10.25 21.38 10.89
C GLU A 43 -9.98 22.82 10.45
N ARG A 44 -8.71 23.23 10.51
CA ARG A 44 -8.23 24.47 9.87
C ARG A 44 -7.22 24.13 8.80
N ILE A 45 -7.46 24.62 7.59
CA ILE A 45 -6.62 24.36 6.44
C ILE A 45 -5.86 25.63 6.11
N TYR A 46 -4.54 25.59 6.25
CA TYR A 46 -3.62 26.62 5.78
C TYR A 46 -2.98 26.18 4.47
N ALA A 47 -2.60 27.12 3.63
CA ALA A 47 -1.78 26.83 2.45
C ALA A 47 -0.60 27.78 2.32
N THR A 48 0.49 27.26 1.77
CA THR A 48 1.64 28.05 1.36
C THR A 48 1.24 29.14 0.35
N ARG A 49 2.08 30.17 0.20
CA ARG A 49 1.82 31.30 -0.71
C ARG A 49 1.53 30.87 -2.16
N ASP A 50 2.21 29.83 -2.64
CA ASP A 50 2.01 29.23 -3.97
C ASP A 50 0.81 28.25 -4.02
N ARG A 51 0.12 28.04 -2.90
CA ARG A 51 -1.01 27.11 -2.73
C ARG A 51 -0.69 25.64 -3.01
N ALA A 52 0.57 25.29 -3.21
CA ALA A 52 0.97 23.95 -3.59
C ALA A 52 0.99 22.98 -2.40
N THR A 53 1.19 23.48 -1.17
CA THR A 53 1.23 22.65 0.04
C THR A 53 0.20 23.12 1.05
N GLN A 54 -0.61 22.19 1.52
CA GLN A 54 -1.64 22.40 2.53
C GLN A 54 -1.19 21.86 3.89
N ILE A 55 -1.62 22.54 4.95
CA ILE A 55 -1.33 22.22 6.34
C ILE A 55 -2.68 22.21 7.06
N HIS A 56 -3.11 21.03 7.46
CA HIS A 56 -4.38 20.79 8.11
C HIS A 56 -4.11 20.59 9.59
N TRP A 57 -4.66 21.47 10.42
CA TRP A 57 -4.76 21.25 11.86
C TRP A 57 -6.09 20.59 12.14
N ILE A 58 -6.06 19.42 12.77
CA ILE A 58 -7.24 18.59 12.99
C ILE A 58 -7.35 18.31 14.48
N ASP A 59 -8.49 18.69 15.07
CA ASP A 59 -8.90 18.32 16.42
C ASP A 59 -9.97 17.23 16.32
N ASP A 60 -9.50 15.99 16.42
CA ASP A 60 -10.32 14.80 16.30
C ASP A 60 -10.89 14.40 17.66
N HIS A 61 -12.04 15.00 17.97
CA HIS A 61 -12.78 14.73 19.20
C HIS A 61 -13.29 13.29 19.34
N LYS A 62 -13.28 12.46 18.29
CA LYS A 62 -13.71 11.05 18.39
C LYS A 62 -12.67 10.20 19.09
N ILE A 63 -11.40 10.48 18.80
CA ILE A 63 -10.25 9.77 19.39
C ILE A 63 -9.53 10.63 20.44
N GLY A 64 -9.93 11.89 20.61
CA GLY A 64 -9.32 12.82 21.57
C GLY A 64 -7.90 13.20 21.20
N VAL A 65 -7.54 13.21 19.91
CA VAL A 65 -6.18 13.48 19.45
C VAL A 65 -6.16 14.70 18.52
N VAL A 66 -5.24 15.62 18.79
CA VAL A 66 -4.92 16.75 17.91
C VAL A 66 -3.70 16.39 17.06
N TYR A 67 -3.80 16.59 15.75
CA TYR A 67 -2.69 16.31 14.85
C TYR A 67 -2.62 17.30 13.68
N ILE A 68 -1.45 17.35 13.05
CA ILE A 68 -1.24 18.09 11.81
C ILE A 68 -1.06 17.11 10.67
N TYR A 69 -1.79 17.32 9.58
CA TYR A 69 -1.59 16.65 8.30
C TYR A 69 -1.05 17.66 7.27
N VAL A 70 0.09 17.35 6.67
CA VAL A 70 0.72 18.18 5.64
C VAL A 70 0.68 17.43 4.32
N GLN A 71 0.30 18.09 3.23
CA GLN A 71 0.26 17.48 1.90
C GLN A 71 0.74 18.48 0.82
N GLY A 72 1.66 18.05 -0.04
CA GLY A 72 2.18 18.79 -1.18
C GLY A 72 3.71 18.71 -1.34
N PRO A 73 4.28 19.41 -2.34
CA PRO A 73 5.69 19.28 -2.70
C PRO A 73 6.67 19.82 -1.65
N LYS A 74 6.20 20.54 -0.62
CA LYS A 74 7.03 21.08 0.47
C LYS A 74 6.86 20.33 1.79
N THR A 75 6.21 19.17 1.80
CA THR A 75 5.88 18.40 3.02
C THR A 75 7.10 18.23 3.93
N SER A 76 8.22 17.67 3.47
CA SER A 76 9.37 17.40 4.35
C SER A 76 10.00 18.65 4.95
N LYS A 77 9.92 19.81 4.26
CA LYS A 77 10.42 21.09 4.78
C LYS A 77 9.49 21.62 5.87
N ILE A 78 8.19 21.58 5.62
CA ILE A 78 7.16 22.05 6.55
C ILE A 78 7.09 21.15 7.78
N GLU A 79 7.11 19.83 7.60
CA GLU A 79 7.09 18.86 8.69
C GLU A 79 8.26 19.11 9.66
N ARG A 80 9.48 19.26 9.13
CA ARG A 80 10.67 19.57 9.94
C ARG A 80 10.52 20.88 10.71
N LEU A 81 9.99 21.93 10.07
CA LEU A 81 9.71 23.20 10.72
C LEU A 81 8.71 23.03 11.86
N LEU A 82 7.60 22.32 11.63
CA LEU A 82 6.56 22.09 12.62
C LEU A 82 7.08 21.27 13.81
N ARG A 83 7.82 20.17 13.56
CA ARG A 83 8.45 19.37 14.64
C ARG A 83 9.45 20.16 15.48
N GLN A 84 10.11 21.17 14.91
CA GLN A 84 11.03 22.05 15.66
C GLN A 84 10.32 23.11 16.50
N LYS A 85 9.06 23.43 16.17
CA LYS A 85 8.35 24.58 16.76
C LYS A 85 7.18 24.18 17.66
N LEU A 86 6.60 23.01 17.43
CA LEU A 86 5.43 22.51 18.16
C LEU A 86 5.85 21.34 19.06
N VAL A 87 5.23 21.30 20.24
CA VAL A 87 5.34 20.14 21.13
C VAL A 87 4.54 19.00 20.51
N HIS A 88 5.19 17.85 20.33
CA HIS A 88 4.60 16.70 19.67
C HIS A 88 5.08 15.42 20.34
N HIS A 89 4.32 14.35 20.16
CA HIS A 89 4.71 13.04 20.65
C HIS A 89 5.77 12.42 19.71
N PRO A 90 6.98 12.09 20.20
CA PRO A 90 7.96 11.39 19.40
C PRO A 90 7.47 9.97 19.06
N SER A 91 7.65 9.50 17.82
CA SER A 91 7.18 8.18 17.37
C SER A 91 7.68 7.03 18.26
N LYS A 92 8.92 7.13 18.78
CA LYS A 92 9.47 6.16 19.74
C LYS A 92 8.65 6.08 21.03
N LEU A 93 8.26 7.23 21.59
CA LEU A 93 7.46 7.30 22.82
C LEU A 93 6.03 6.79 22.58
N ILE A 94 5.43 7.12 21.44
CA ILE A 94 4.10 6.61 21.06
C ILE A 94 4.12 5.07 21.05
N LEU A 95 5.13 4.50 20.39
CA LEU A 95 5.30 3.06 20.28
C LEU A 95 5.57 2.39 21.63
N GLU A 96 6.43 2.97 22.46
CA GLU A 96 6.70 2.47 23.83
C GLU A 96 5.43 2.47 24.69
N ARG A 97 4.65 3.55 24.67
CA ARG A 97 3.37 3.63 25.41
C ARG A 97 2.36 2.61 24.90
N ALA A 98 2.22 2.45 23.59
CA ALA A 98 1.25 1.52 23.02
C ALA A 98 1.58 0.04 23.35
N ARG A 99 2.85 -0.29 23.59
CA ARG A 99 3.27 -1.62 24.05
C ARG A 99 3.06 -1.86 25.53
N ASP A 100 2.95 -0.80 26.34
CA ASP A 100 2.91 -0.94 27.79
C ASP A 100 1.53 -1.41 28.26
N ALA A 101 1.39 -2.73 28.40
CA ALA A 101 0.18 -3.36 28.91
C ALA A 101 -0.16 -2.98 30.37
N LYS A 102 0.77 -2.35 31.11
CA LYS A 102 0.56 -1.92 32.50
C LYS A 102 -0.09 -0.55 32.63
N LEU A 103 -0.18 0.20 31.53
CA LEU A 103 -0.89 1.48 31.52
C LEU A 103 -2.36 1.27 31.91
N ALA A 104 -2.94 2.28 32.55
CA ALA A 104 -4.38 2.29 32.81
C ALA A 104 -5.15 2.20 31.49
N PRO A 105 -6.35 1.60 31.46
CA PRO A 105 -7.12 1.44 30.22
C PRO A 105 -7.28 2.72 29.41
N ALA A 106 -7.59 3.85 30.05
CA ALA A 106 -7.69 5.15 29.37
C ALA A 106 -6.38 5.55 28.66
N ASP A 107 -5.24 5.45 29.35
CA ASP A 107 -3.93 5.77 28.77
C ASP A 107 -3.54 4.83 27.62
N ARG A 108 -3.99 3.57 27.65
CA ARG A 108 -3.76 2.59 26.58
C ARG A 108 -4.56 2.94 25.33
N ARG A 109 -5.83 3.33 25.51
CA ARG A 109 -6.68 3.78 24.40
C ARG A 109 -6.05 4.97 23.69
N ASP A 110 -5.63 5.96 24.46
CA ASP A 110 -4.94 7.14 23.93
C ASP A 110 -3.68 6.72 23.17
N ALA A 111 -2.83 5.86 23.75
CA ALA A 111 -1.62 5.38 23.09
C ALA A 111 -1.90 4.64 21.77
N LEU A 112 -2.97 3.85 21.69
CA LEU A 112 -3.37 3.17 20.44
C LEU A 112 -3.75 4.18 19.36
N TYR A 113 -4.55 5.20 19.67
CA TYR A 113 -4.94 6.23 18.70
C TYR A 113 -3.74 7.04 18.21
N HIS A 114 -2.82 7.40 19.11
CA HIS A 114 -1.56 8.05 18.74
C HIS A 114 -0.73 7.16 17.80
N LEU A 115 -0.66 5.85 18.08
CA LEU A 115 0.05 4.90 17.24
C LEU A 115 -0.60 4.77 15.86
N ALA A 116 -1.93 4.66 15.77
CA ALA A 116 -2.64 4.61 14.49
C ALA A 116 -2.33 5.83 13.62
N LEU A 117 -2.37 7.03 14.21
CA LEU A 117 -2.09 8.26 13.48
C LEU A 117 -0.64 8.39 13.05
N ASP A 118 0.33 7.99 13.90
CA ASP A 118 1.76 7.96 13.57
C ASP A 118 2.07 6.96 12.43
N LYS A 119 1.40 5.80 12.44
CA LYS A 119 1.70 4.68 11.52
C LYS A 119 0.94 4.71 10.20
N MET A 120 -0.10 5.53 10.07
CA MET A 120 -0.88 5.65 8.82
C MET A 120 -0.02 6.00 7.59
N GLN A 121 1.13 6.67 7.76
CA GLN A 121 2.04 7.04 6.67
C GLN A 121 2.96 5.91 6.21
N HIS A 122 2.93 4.78 6.91
CA HIS A 122 3.73 3.61 6.61
C HIS A 122 2.85 2.52 6.02
N GLY A 123 3.43 1.67 5.19
CA GLY A 123 2.79 0.42 4.80
C GLY A 123 2.56 -0.48 6.01
N PHE A 124 2.17 -1.73 5.75
CA PHE A 124 2.03 -2.72 6.80
C PHE A 124 3.29 -2.79 7.67
N ASP A 125 3.10 -2.68 8.99
CA ASP A 125 4.15 -2.78 10.00
C ASP A 125 3.79 -3.89 10.99
N GLN A 126 4.59 -4.96 10.99
CA GLN A 126 4.30 -6.17 11.78
C GLN A 126 4.18 -5.87 13.28
N GLU A 127 5.05 -4.99 13.79
CA GLU A 127 5.08 -4.69 15.22
C GLU A 127 3.83 -3.93 15.67
N THR A 128 3.40 -2.93 14.91
CA THR A 128 2.13 -2.24 15.16
C THR A 128 0.93 -3.19 15.00
N PHE A 129 0.98 -4.09 14.02
CA PHE A 129 -0.07 -5.12 13.86
C PHE A 129 -0.17 -6.00 15.10
N ASP A 130 0.96 -6.47 15.64
CA ASP A 130 0.99 -7.31 16.84
C ASP A 130 0.47 -6.56 18.08
N ILE A 131 0.80 -5.27 18.23
CA ILE A 131 0.24 -4.41 19.29
C ILE A 131 -1.29 -4.32 19.20
N TYR A 132 -1.80 -4.05 18.00
CA TYR A 132 -3.25 -3.95 17.77
C TYR A 132 -3.96 -5.29 17.98
N LYS A 133 -3.39 -6.39 17.47
CA LYS A 133 -3.91 -7.73 17.69
C LYS A 133 -3.97 -8.09 19.17
N HIS A 134 -2.95 -7.73 19.94
CA HIS A 134 -2.96 -7.93 21.39
C HIS A 134 -4.01 -7.06 22.09
N ALA A 135 -4.14 -5.78 21.69
CA ALA A 135 -5.15 -4.88 22.26
C ALA A 135 -6.59 -5.32 21.96
N MET A 136 -6.85 -6.01 20.85
CA MET A 136 -8.14 -6.64 20.55
C MET A 136 -8.49 -7.79 21.49
N GLN A 137 -7.52 -8.33 22.22
CA GLN A 137 -7.72 -9.41 23.20
C GLN A 137 -7.74 -8.89 24.64
N ASP A 138 -7.72 -7.57 24.82
CA ASP A 138 -7.63 -6.96 26.15
C ASP A 138 -8.86 -7.27 27.01
N PRO A 139 -8.75 -7.52 28.32
CA PRO A 139 -9.92 -7.70 29.18
C PRO A 139 -10.82 -6.45 29.22
N ASP A 140 -10.29 -5.25 29.03
CA ASP A 140 -11.07 -4.02 29.05
C ASP A 140 -11.76 -3.76 27.69
N PRO A 141 -13.11 -3.64 27.65
CA PRO A 141 -13.83 -3.43 26.39
C PRO A 141 -13.49 -2.10 25.71
N PHE A 142 -13.12 -1.06 26.46
CA PHE A 142 -12.76 0.21 25.85
C PHE A 142 -11.41 0.14 25.15
N VAL A 143 -10.46 -0.67 25.65
CA VAL A 143 -9.19 -0.95 24.95
C VAL A 143 -9.45 -1.72 23.67
N ARG A 144 -10.28 -2.78 23.71
CA ARG A 144 -10.67 -3.54 22.51
C ARG A 144 -11.36 -2.65 21.48
N GLY A 145 -12.37 -1.88 21.88
CA GLY A 145 -13.07 -0.94 21.00
C GLY A 145 -12.14 0.14 20.42
N SER A 146 -11.14 0.58 21.18
CA SER A 146 -10.13 1.53 20.67
C SER A 146 -9.18 0.88 19.66
N ALA A 147 -8.83 -0.41 19.83
CA ALA A 147 -8.10 -1.16 18.83
C ALA A 147 -8.93 -1.33 17.53
N VAL A 148 -10.24 -1.57 17.64
CA VAL A 148 -11.16 -1.60 16.49
C VAL A 148 -11.19 -0.25 15.76
N LEU A 149 -11.46 0.84 16.48
CA LEU A 149 -11.53 2.17 15.88
C LEU A 149 -10.18 2.62 15.31
N GLY A 150 -9.08 2.43 16.03
CA GLY A 150 -7.73 2.76 15.55
C GLY A 150 -7.33 2.00 14.29
N SER A 151 -7.78 0.76 14.14
CA SER A 151 -7.56 -0.03 12.91
C SER A 151 -8.19 0.61 11.67
N THR A 152 -9.24 1.42 11.82
CA THR A 152 -9.84 2.14 10.68
C THR A 152 -8.89 3.15 10.06
N TYR A 153 -8.01 3.76 10.86
CA TYR A 153 -7.00 4.70 10.40
C TYR A 153 -5.80 3.98 9.76
N LEU A 154 -5.47 2.78 10.24
CA LEU A 154 -4.39 1.96 9.65
C LEU A 154 -4.80 1.41 8.28
N GLY A 155 -6.04 0.92 8.14
CA GLY A 155 -6.57 0.40 6.87
C GLY A 155 -5.86 -0.84 6.35
N TRP A 156 -5.17 -1.61 7.22
CA TRP A 156 -4.41 -2.79 6.81
C TRP A 156 -5.32 -4.02 6.64
N PRO A 157 -5.35 -4.65 5.43
CA PRO A 157 -6.18 -5.83 5.19
C PRO A 157 -5.90 -6.99 6.16
N GLN A 158 -4.67 -7.10 6.67
CA GLN A 158 -4.24 -8.13 7.63
C GLN A 158 -5.04 -8.09 8.93
N LEU A 159 -5.61 -6.92 9.30
CA LEU A 159 -6.45 -6.77 10.50
C LEU A 159 -7.83 -7.43 10.32
N ALA A 160 -8.22 -7.85 9.12
CA ALA A 160 -9.53 -8.47 8.88
C ALA A 160 -9.71 -9.77 9.69
N GLU A 161 -8.68 -10.62 9.82
CA GLU A 161 -8.80 -11.88 10.56
C GLU A 161 -9.00 -11.65 12.07
N PRO A 162 -8.18 -10.84 12.77
CA PRO A 162 -8.45 -10.48 14.16
C PRO A 162 -9.83 -9.83 14.37
N MET A 163 -10.28 -9.00 13.43
CA MET A 163 -11.60 -8.36 13.50
C MET A 163 -12.75 -9.37 13.36
N ARG A 164 -12.59 -10.43 12.55
CA ARG A 164 -13.62 -11.48 12.46
C ARG A 164 -13.83 -12.19 13.79
N ALA A 165 -12.76 -12.39 14.57
CA ALA A 165 -12.88 -12.95 15.91
C ALA A 165 -13.69 -12.04 16.85
N LEU A 166 -13.50 -10.71 16.76
CA LEU A 166 -14.29 -9.74 17.52
C LEU A 166 -15.73 -9.58 17.02
N ALA A 167 -16.01 -9.92 15.77
CA ALA A 167 -17.35 -9.86 15.19
C ALA A 167 -18.25 -11.05 15.58
N THR A 168 -17.72 -12.07 16.27
CA THR A 168 -18.51 -13.24 16.70
C THR A 168 -19.32 -12.94 17.96
N ALA A 169 -20.21 -13.87 18.32
CA ALA A 169 -20.97 -13.80 19.57
C ALA A 169 -20.09 -13.94 20.84
N ASP A 170 -18.80 -14.28 20.71
CA ASP A 170 -17.89 -14.46 21.83
C ASP A 170 -17.39 -13.13 22.41
N GLU A 171 -17.36 -12.05 21.61
CA GLU A 171 -17.13 -10.70 22.12
C GLU A 171 -18.38 -10.25 22.86
N PRO A 172 -18.37 -9.99 24.18
CA PRO A 172 -19.57 -9.65 24.94
C PRO A 172 -20.19 -8.30 24.56
N ASP A 173 -19.40 -7.33 24.09
CA ASP A 173 -19.87 -5.99 23.77
C ASP A 173 -20.45 -5.90 22.35
N GLU A 174 -21.76 -5.62 22.24
CA GLU A 174 -22.46 -5.52 20.95
C GLU A 174 -21.92 -4.39 20.06
N SER A 175 -21.49 -3.26 20.63
CA SER A 175 -20.94 -2.17 19.83
C SER A 175 -19.64 -2.59 19.16
N ILE A 176 -18.77 -3.28 19.90
CA ILE A 176 -17.51 -3.81 19.38
C ILE A 176 -17.76 -4.85 18.29
N ARG A 177 -18.74 -5.75 18.49
CA ARG A 177 -19.14 -6.74 17.47
C ARG A 177 -19.55 -6.06 16.16
N GLN A 178 -20.44 -5.06 16.23
CA GLN A 178 -20.95 -4.35 15.07
C GLN A 178 -19.87 -3.55 14.34
N ASP A 179 -19.02 -2.84 15.09
CA ASP A 179 -17.91 -2.06 14.53
C ASP A 179 -16.88 -2.96 13.87
N ALA A 180 -16.53 -4.08 14.50
CA ALA A 180 -15.62 -5.08 13.95
C ALA A 180 -16.19 -5.70 12.66
N ALA A 181 -17.47 -6.10 12.65
CA ALA A 181 -18.12 -6.65 11.47
C ALA A 181 -18.12 -5.66 10.29
N THR A 182 -18.46 -4.39 10.56
CA THR A 182 -18.41 -3.31 9.56
C THR A 182 -17.00 -3.11 9.02
N LEU A 183 -15.99 -3.16 9.89
CA LEU A 183 -14.61 -2.99 9.49
C LEU A 183 -14.08 -4.19 8.70
N VAL A 184 -14.45 -5.43 9.03
CA VAL A 184 -14.11 -6.62 8.23
C VAL A 184 -14.57 -6.43 6.79
N GLU A 185 -15.82 -6.02 6.56
CA GLU A 185 -16.32 -5.81 5.20
C GLU A 185 -15.49 -4.78 4.43
N ARG A 186 -15.09 -3.68 5.10
CA ARG A 186 -14.24 -2.65 4.49
C ARG A 186 -12.83 -3.17 4.21
N LEU A 187 -12.22 -3.86 5.15
CA LEU A 187 -10.88 -4.43 5.02
C LEU A 187 -10.83 -5.54 3.97
N ASP A 188 -11.88 -6.34 3.84
CA ASP A 188 -11.99 -7.35 2.79
C ASP A 188 -12.15 -6.72 1.41
N LYS A 189 -12.92 -5.63 1.29
CA LYS A 189 -12.98 -4.85 0.04
C LYS A 189 -11.63 -4.23 -0.31
N LEU A 190 -10.89 -3.72 0.68
CA LEU A 190 -9.53 -3.19 0.50
C LEU A 190 -8.54 -4.29 0.12
N GLY A 191 -8.57 -5.42 0.83
CA GLY A 191 -7.75 -6.60 0.59
C GLY A 191 -8.06 -7.26 -0.74
N THR A 192 -9.30 -7.23 -1.22
CA THR A 192 -9.63 -7.71 -2.57
C THR A 192 -9.07 -6.75 -3.62
N LYS A 193 -9.20 -5.44 -3.43
CA LYS A 193 -8.64 -4.44 -4.35
C LYS A 193 -7.11 -4.50 -4.42
N LEU A 194 -6.45 -4.61 -3.26
CA LEU A 194 -4.99 -4.60 -3.14
C LEU A 194 -4.36 -5.98 -3.32
N GLY A 195 -5.02 -7.03 -2.86
CA GLY A 195 -4.56 -8.42 -2.87
C GLY A 195 -4.81 -9.15 -4.18
N LEU A 196 -5.76 -8.71 -5.02
CA LEU A 196 -5.91 -9.26 -6.38
C LEU A 196 -4.60 -9.18 -7.16
N ILE A 197 -3.80 -8.12 -7.00
CA ILE A 197 -2.59 -7.93 -7.82
C ILE A 197 -1.45 -8.87 -7.37
N PRO A 198 -0.96 -8.84 -6.12
CA PRO A 198 0.05 -9.78 -5.64
C PRO A 198 -0.37 -11.24 -5.73
N THR A 199 -1.61 -11.57 -5.36
CA THR A 199 -2.09 -12.95 -5.34
C THR A 199 -2.29 -13.51 -6.74
N LEU A 200 -2.81 -12.72 -7.69
CA LEU A 200 -2.90 -13.14 -9.09
C LEU A 200 -1.50 -13.33 -9.68
N ILE A 201 -0.59 -12.38 -9.48
CA ILE A 201 0.77 -12.50 -9.99
C ILE A 201 1.52 -13.69 -9.33
N ALA A 202 1.29 -13.97 -8.05
CA ALA A 202 1.87 -15.13 -7.36
C ALA A 202 1.29 -16.46 -7.87
N ARG A 203 -0.02 -16.55 -8.12
CA ARG A 203 -0.65 -17.75 -8.71
C ARG A 203 -0.14 -18.03 -10.12
N LEU A 204 0.00 -16.98 -10.93
CA LEU A 204 0.62 -17.03 -12.24
C LEU A 204 2.09 -17.48 -12.16
N ALA A 205 2.83 -16.96 -11.19
CA ALA A 205 4.22 -17.38 -10.93
C ALA A 205 4.32 -18.87 -10.54
N GLN A 206 3.31 -19.42 -9.88
CA GLN A 206 3.21 -20.83 -9.48
C GLN A 206 2.63 -21.73 -10.58
N GLY A 207 2.36 -21.21 -11.79
CA GLY A 207 1.78 -21.98 -12.89
C GLY A 207 0.38 -22.53 -12.61
N LEU A 208 -0.31 -21.98 -11.61
CA LEU A 208 -1.72 -22.21 -11.33
C LEU A 208 -2.51 -21.25 -12.24
N ASP A 209 -3.55 -21.75 -12.93
CA ASP A 209 -4.33 -21.01 -13.94
C ASP A 209 -3.66 -20.91 -15.35
N ARG A 210 -3.23 -22.05 -15.90
CA ARG A 210 -2.60 -22.17 -17.25
C ARG A 210 -3.54 -21.91 -18.42
N ASP A 211 -4.85 -22.12 -18.21
CA ASP A 211 -5.87 -21.89 -19.22
C ASP A 211 -6.09 -20.37 -19.37
N PRO A 212 -5.73 -19.77 -20.52
CA PRO A 212 -5.88 -18.33 -20.74
C PRO A 212 -7.35 -17.87 -20.64
N GLN A 213 -8.31 -18.76 -20.92
CA GLN A 213 -9.74 -18.45 -20.79
C GLN A 213 -10.18 -18.44 -19.32
N LEU A 214 -9.74 -19.41 -18.52
CA LEU A 214 -10.01 -19.44 -17.08
C LEU A 214 -9.40 -18.24 -16.37
N LEU A 215 -8.15 -17.91 -16.70
CA LEU A 215 -7.44 -16.76 -16.17
C LEU A 215 -8.13 -15.44 -16.57
N ALA A 216 -8.54 -15.31 -17.84
CA ALA A 216 -9.28 -14.13 -18.29
C ALA A 216 -10.65 -14.02 -17.59
N GLN A 217 -11.37 -15.12 -17.37
CA GLN A 217 -12.61 -15.14 -16.60
C GLN A 217 -12.40 -14.70 -15.15
N GLN A 218 -11.31 -15.14 -14.50
CA GLN A 218 -10.94 -14.74 -13.15
C GLN A 218 -10.57 -13.25 -13.05
N LEU A 219 -10.01 -12.67 -14.12
CA LEU A 219 -9.62 -11.27 -14.20
C LEU A 219 -10.79 -10.29 -14.44
N ALA A 220 -12.00 -10.80 -14.77
CA ALA A 220 -13.25 -10.11 -15.17
C ALA A 220 -13.53 -10.07 -16.69
N THR A 221 -14.66 -9.45 -17.08
CA THR A 221 -15.40 -9.70 -18.35
C THR A 221 -14.52 -9.79 -19.59
N VAL A 222 -14.50 -10.99 -20.18
CA VAL A 222 -13.68 -11.33 -21.35
C VAL A 222 -14.34 -10.80 -22.61
N SER A 223 -13.65 -9.95 -23.37
CA SER A 223 -14.03 -9.66 -24.76
C SER A 223 -13.72 -10.88 -25.64
N ALA A 224 -14.59 -11.19 -26.62
CA ALA A 224 -14.38 -12.32 -27.53
C ALA A 224 -12.97 -12.27 -28.16
N PRO A 225 -12.29 -13.42 -28.31
CA PRO A 225 -10.96 -13.47 -28.91
C PRO A 225 -10.98 -12.82 -30.29
N ASP A 226 -9.94 -12.06 -30.62
CA ASP A 226 -9.78 -11.52 -31.98
C ASP A 226 -9.61 -12.66 -33.01
N ALA A 227 -9.77 -12.34 -34.31
CA ALA A 227 -9.64 -13.32 -35.39
C ALA A 227 -8.23 -13.95 -35.51
N ARG A 228 -7.27 -13.51 -34.69
CA ARG A 228 -5.91 -14.07 -34.56
C ARG A 228 -5.75 -14.93 -33.30
N GLY A 229 -6.81 -15.08 -32.50
CA GLY A 229 -6.99 -16.16 -31.54
C GLY A 229 -6.23 -16.05 -30.21
N GLN A 230 -5.66 -14.89 -29.83
CA GLN A 230 -4.75 -14.84 -28.68
C GLN A 230 -4.70 -13.49 -27.93
N ARG A 231 -5.75 -12.67 -27.96
CA ARG A 231 -5.79 -11.43 -27.17
C ARG A 231 -7.12 -11.27 -26.46
N LEU A 232 -7.12 -11.49 -25.15
CA LEU A 232 -8.29 -11.28 -24.30
C LEU A 232 -8.10 -9.93 -23.58
N THR A 233 -8.97 -8.96 -23.88
CA THR A 233 -9.00 -7.70 -23.13
C THR A 233 -9.94 -7.87 -21.96
N VAL A 234 -9.40 -7.69 -20.75
CA VAL A 234 -10.15 -7.81 -19.50
C VAL A 234 -10.32 -6.45 -18.85
N ALA A 235 -11.57 -6.11 -18.51
CA ALA A 235 -11.91 -4.90 -17.77
C ALA A 235 -12.07 -5.24 -16.28
N CYS A 236 -11.11 -4.82 -15.47
CA CYS A 236 -11.09 -5.06 -14.02
C CYS A 236 -11.04 -3.71 -13.29
N PRO A 237 -11.74 -3.50 -12.15
CA PRO A 237 -11.64 -2.24 -11.41
C PRO A 237 -10.22 -1.87 -10.95
N SER A 238 -9.32 -2.85 -10.86
CA SER A 238 -7.92 -2.65 -10.48
C SER A 238 -6.97 -2.44 -11.69
N PHE A 239 -7.43 -2.68 -12.92
CA PHE A 239 -6.63 -2.59 -14.15
C PHE A 239 -7.33 -1.72 -15.21
N ALA A 240 -6.60 -0.78 -15.82
CA ALA A 240 -7.10 -0.02 -16.96
C ALA A 240 -7.33 -0.95 -18.17
N SER A 241 -6.47 -1.96 -18.31
CA SER A 241 -6.65 -3.09 -19.21
C SER A 241 -5.78 -4.26 -18.77
N ALA A 242 -6.19 -5.47 -19.12
CA ALA A 242 -5.32 -6.64 -19.08
C ALA A 242 -5.40 -7.38 -20.40
N GLU A 243 -4.26 -7.80 -20.94
CA GLU A 243 -4.15 -8.55 -22.18
C GLU A 243 -3.49 -9.89 -21.89
N VAL A 244 -4.20 -10.97 -22.18
CA VAL A 244 -3.66 -12.33 -22.08
C VAL A 244 -3.38 -12.85 -23.47
N SER A 245 -2.16 -13.32 -23.68
CA SER A 245 -1.74 -14.04 -24.87
C SER A 245 -1.40 -15.48 -24.54
N ALA A 246 -1.72 -16.36 -25.48
CA ALA A 246 -1.47 -17.78 -25.37
C ALA A 246 -0.50 -18.23 -26.46
N TYR A 247 0.21 -19.34 -26.26
CA TYR A 247 0.96 -20.03 -27.30
C TYR A 247 0.69 -21.52 -27.15
N GLN A 248 0.29 -22.18 -28.24
CA GLN A 248 -0.08 -23.62 -28.24
C GLN A 248 -1.16 -24.00 -27.21
N GLY A 249 -2.05 -23.07 -26.86
CA GLY A 249 -3.14 -23.31 -25.90
C GLY A 249 -2.78 -23.01 -24.44
N GLU A 250 -1.53 -22.63 -24.15
CA GLU A 250 -1.10 -22.24 -22.80
C GLU A 250 -0.86 -20.73 -22.71
N THR A 251 -1.10 -20.13 -21.55
CA THR A 251 -0.81 -18.70 -21.34
C THR A 251 0.69 -18.42 -21.45
N SER A 252 1.09 -17.62 -22.44
CA SER A 252 2.49 -17.27 -22.71
C SER A 252 2.87 -15.89 -22.16
N MET A 253 1.92 -14.96 -22.15
CA MET A 253 2.18 -13.58 -21.75
C MET A 253 0.93 -12.91 -21.21
N ILE A 254 1.10 -12.11 -20.16
CA ILE A 254 0.05 -11.28 -19.59
C ILE A 254 0.57 -9.86 -19.46
N ILE A 255 -0.14 -8.90 -20.05
CA ILE A 255 0.16 -7.48 -19.95
C ILE A 255 -0.92 -6.85 -19.09
N LEU A 256 -0.53 -6.32 -17.93
CA LEU A 256 -1.43 -5.62 -17.02
C LEU A 256 -1.13 -4.11 -17.07
N THR A 257 -2.11 -3.33 -17.50
CA THR A 257 -2.09 -1.86 -17.39
C THR A 257 -2.87 -1.49 -16.14
N LEU A 258 -2.22 -0.82 -15.20
CA LEU A 258 -2.78 -0.59 -13.87
C LEU A 258 -3.75 0.62 -13.89
N ALA A 259 -4.90 0.51 -13.23
CA ALA A 259 -5.83 1.64 -13.05
C ALA A 259 -5.45 2.52 -11.85
N GLN A 260 -4.61 2.00 -10.95
CA GLN A 260 -4.16 2.65 -9.72
C GLN A 260 -2.65 2.51 -9.56
N HIS A 261 -2.05 3.36 -8.73
CA HIS A 261 -0.60 3.39 -8.52
C HIS A 261 -0.13 2.17 -7.70
N LEU A 262 0.32 1.11 -8.39
CA LEU A 262 1.19 0.10 -7.80
C LEU A 262 2.61 0.67 -7.78
N THR A 263 3.38 0.41 -6.72
CA THR A 263 4.75 0.88 -6.61
C THR A 263 5.75 -0.27 -6.75
N LEU A 264 6.99 0.07 -7.13
CA LEU A 264 8.08 -0.90 -7.25
C LEU A 264 8.37 -1.63 -5.92
N GLY A 265 8.27 -0.92 -4.80
CA GLY A 265 8.41 -1.48 -3.46
C GLY A 265 7.30 -2.46 -3.08
N ALA A 266 6.05 -2.18 -3.50
CA ALA A 266 4.94 -3.11 -3.30
C ALA A 266 5.17 -4.42 -4.07
N LEU A 267 5.69 -4.36 -5.31
CA LEU A 267 6.10 -5.57 -6.02
C LEU A 267 7.29 -6.26 -5.35
N ALA A 268 8.29 -5.51 -4.87
CA ALA A 268 9.46 -6.09 -4.22
C ALA A 268 9.15 -6.80 -2.90
N GLN A 269 8.15 -6.34 -2.15
CA GLN A 269 7.66 -7.05 -0.96
C GLN A 269 7.08 -8.43 -1.30
N VAL A 270 6.54 -8.60 -2.51
CA VAL A 270 5.87 -9.82 -2.94
C VAL A 270 6.84 -10.76 -3.66
N PHE A 271 7.63 -10.23 -4.60
CA PHE A 271 8.51 -11.01 -5.49
C PHE A 271 9.98 -10.99 -5.08
N GLY A 272 10.31 -10.29 -3.99
CA GLY A 272 11.68 -10.13 -3.52
C GLY A 272 12.48 -9.10 -4.33
N ARG A 273 13.79 -9.32 -4.41
CA ARG A 273 14.71 -8.37 -5.06
C ARG A 273 14.47 -8.31 -6.56
N TYR A 274 14.65 -7.12 -7.13
CA TYR A 274 14.58 -6.88 -8.57
C TYR A 274 15.89 -6.32 -9.11
N ARG A 275 16.09 -6.47 -10.42
CA ARG A 275 17.20 -5.86 -11.17
C ARG A 275 16.63 -4.92 -12.23
N GLU A 276 17.17 -3.72 -12.34
CA GLU A 276 16.89 -2.86 -13.49
C GLU A 276 17.61 -3.41 -14.72
N THR A 277 16.89 -3.62 -15.82
CA THR A 277 17.49 -4.05 -17.08
C THR A 277 18.07 -2.85 -17.85
N PRO A 278 19.11 -3.02 -18.68
CA PRO A 278 19.67 -1.95 -19.49
C PRO A 278 18.62 -1.23 -20.35
N ARG A 279 18.70 0.09 -20.41
CA ARG A 279 17.80 0.90 -21.24
C ARG A 279 18.22 0.83 -22.70
N VAL A 280 17.23 0.81 -23.60
CA VAL A 280 17.43 0.87 -25.06
C VAL A 280 17.54 2.33 -25.55
N GLY A 281 17.59 3.28 -24.63
CA GLY A 281 17.71 4.71 -24.92
C GLY A 281 17.40 5.57 -23.69
N PRO A 282 17.77 6.85 -23.69
CA PRO A 282 17.59 7.74 -22.54
C PRO A 282 16.11 7.95 -22.16
N PHE A 283 15.21 7.89 -23.13
CA PHE A 283 13.77 8.08 -22.96
C PHE A 283 12.96 6.78 -22.88
N ALA A 284 13.63 5.63 -22.94
CA ALA A 284 12.92 4.36 -22.81
C ALA A 284 12.41 4.19 -21.36
N PRO A 285 11.19 3.67 -21.16
CA PRO A 285 10.70 3.32 -19.84
C PRO A 285 11.69 2.40 -19.14
N ARG A 286 11.78 2.59 -17.83
CA ARG A 286 12.67 1.78 -16.99
C ARG A 286 12.02 0.44 -16.77
N LYS A 287 12.80 -0.63 -16.92
CA LYS A 287 12.32 -2.01 -16.83
C LYS A 287 12.97 -2.66 -15.62
N PHE A 288 12.15 -3.20 -14.73
CA PHE A 288 12.63 -3.92 -13.55
C PHE A 288 12.17 -5.37 -13.62
N ALA A 289 13.14 -6.28 -13.65
CA ALA A 289 12.90 -7.72 -13.68
C ALA A 289 12.91 -8.29 -12.26
N PHE A 290 11.85 -9.00 -11.90
CA PHE A 290 11.75 -9.79 -10.69
C PHE A 290 11.90 -11.27 -11.05
N SER A 291 12.62 -12.01 -10.21
CA SER A 291 12.75 -13.46 -10.33
C SER A 291 12.21 -14.05 -9.01
N PRO A 292 11.01 -14.65 -9.01
CA PRO A 292 10.48 -15.29 -7.81
C PRO A 292 11.45 -16.40 -7.40
N HIS A 293 12.09 -16.24 -6.23
CA HIS A 293 13.22 -17.05 -5.83
C HIS A 293 12.88 -17.80 -4.54
N ASP A 294 12.64 -19.10 -4.66
CA ASP A 294 12.53 -20.03 -3.53
C ASP A 294 13.14 -21.41 -3.83
N GLY A 295 13.83 -21.58 -4.96
CA GLY A 295 14.61 -22.79 -5.25
C GLY A 295 13.78 -24.05 -5.53
N THR A 296 12.46 -23.91 -5.65
CA THR A 296 11.59 -24.98 -6.13
C THR A 296 11.78 -25.15 -7.63
N SER A 297 12.03 -26.38 -8.09
CA SER A 297 12.07 -26.65 -9.53
C SER A 297 10.67 -26.43 -10.10
N HIS A 298 10.55 -25.43 -10.98
CA HIS A 298 9.31 -25.13 -11.68
C HIS A 298 9.54 -25.39 -13.18
N PRO A 299 8.58 -26.02 -13.90
CA PRO A 299 8.73 -26.31 -15.32
C PRO A 299 8.68 -25.05 -16.21
N PHE A 300 8.49 -23.87 -15.63
CA PHE A 300 8.50 -22.59 -16.31
C PHE A 300 9.27 -21.55 -15.52
N THR A 301 9.94 -20.65 -16.23
CA THR A 301 10.50 -19.42 -15.69
C THR A 301 9.47 -18.31 -15.85
N VAL A 302 9.11 -17.65 -14.75
CA VAL A 302 8.22 -16.49 -14.76
C VAL A 302 9.04 -15.23 -14.60
N HIS A 303 9.00 -14.37 -15.61
CA HIS A 303 9.62 -13.05 -15.57
C HIS A 303 8.55 -11.99 -15.41
N ILE A 304 8.67 -11.22 -14.33
CA ILE A 304 7.81 -10.05 -14.11
C ILE A 304 8.64 -8.82 -14.45
N THR A 305 8.20 -8.05 -15.44
CA THR A 305 8.82 -6.78 -15.86
C THR A 305 7.89 -5.64 -15.50
N ALA A 306 8.28 -4.82 -14.53
CA ALA A 306 7.60 -3.57 -14.23
C ALA A 306 8.17 -2.43 -15.08
N TYR A 307 7.27 -1.63 -15.67
CA TYR A 307 7.60 -0.43 -16.43
C TYR A 307 7.30 0.81 -15.58
N VAL A 308 8.33 1.62 -15.37
CA VAL A 308 8.26 2.88 -14.63
C VAL A 308 8.62 4.03 -15.58
N SER A 309 7.97 5.17 -15.41
CA SER A 309 8.20 6.36 -16.22
C SER A 309 9.67 6.80 -16.21
N ALA A 310 10.16 7.34 -17.32
CA ALA A 310 11.57 7.71 -17.47
C ALA A 310 11.99 8.84 -16.50
N ASP A 311 11.02 9.68 -16.12
CA ASP A 311 11.22 10.86 -15.27
C ASP A 311 11.21 10.54 -13.77
N GLU A 312 10.86 9.31 -13.38
CA GLU A 312 10.83 8.89 -11.99
C GLU A 312 12.19 8.30 -11.54
N GLY A 313 12.73 8.84 -10.43
CA GLY A 313 13.93 8.32 -9.78
C GLY A 313 13.79 6.86 -9.33
N VAL A 314 14.91 6.12 -9.21
CA VAL A 314 14.90 4.71 -8.77
C VAL A 314 14.52 4.62 -7.31
N HIS A 315 13.25 4.45 -7.00
CA HIS A 315 12.78 4.37 -5.63
C HIS A 315 11.67 3.32 -5.50
N ASP A 316 11.59 2.68 -4.33
CA ASP A 316 10.49 1.76 -3.95
C ASP A 316 9.10 2.42 -4.05
N THR A 317 9.06 3.75 -4.15
CA THR A 317 7.84 4.54 -4.31
C THR A 317 7.47 4.84 -5.76
N ALA A 318 8.29 4.43 -6.74
CA ALA A 318 8.06 4.76 -8.14
C ALA A 318 6.80 4.06 -8.66
N ALA A 319 5.93 4.82 -9.33
CA ALA A 319 4.66 4.34 -9.84
C ALA A 319 4.91 3.46 -11.07
N ILE A 320 4.27 2.31 -11.07
CA ILE A 320 4.33 1.37 -12.17
C ILE A 320 3.21 1.73 -13.14
N GLU A 321 3.57 2.00 -14.39
CA GLU A 321 2.61 2.27 -15.46
C GLU A 321 2.04 0.95 -16.01
N ARG A 322 2.91 -0.06 -16.10
CA ARG A 322 2.58 -1.35 -16.71
C ARG A 322 3.38 -2.47 -16.07
N VAL A 323 2.74 -3.63 -15.88
CA VAL A 323 3.41 -4.88 -15.50
C VAL A 323 3.26 -5.87 -16.65
N LEU A 324 4.38 -6.44 -17.09
CA LEU A 324 4.42 -7.54 -18.03
C LEU A 324 4.82 -8.80 -17.26
N ILE A 325 4.05 -9.87 -17.41
CA ILE A 325 4.37 -11.17 -16.85
C ILE A 325 4.52 -12.10 -18.05
N SER A 326 5.73 -12.62 -18.25
CA SER A 326 5.99 -13.61 -19.29
C SER A 326 6.36 -14.94 -18.65
N CYS A 327 5.72 -16.01 -19.13
CA CYS A 327 5.99 -17.37 -18.70
C CYS A 327 6.64 -18.12 -19.87
N SER A 328 7.83 -18.66 -19.68
CA SER A 328 8.51 -19.49 -20.67
C SER A 328 8.84 -20.86 -20.09
N PRO A 329 8.76 -21.96 -20.86
CA PRO A 329 9.20 -23.26 -20.39
C PRO A 329 10.64 -23.18 -19.87
N THR A 330 10.90 -23.78 -18.72
CA THR A 330 12.26 -24.03 -18.25
C THR A 330 12.77 -25.14 -19.15
N GLU A 331 13.40 -24.80 -20.28
CA GLU A 331 14.10 -25.80 -21.08
C GLU A 331 14.99 -26.59 -20.11
N THR A 332 14.83 -27.92 -20.09
CA THR A 332 15.71 -28.84 -19.36
C THR A 332 17.10 -28.75 -19.99
N SER A 333 17.83 -27.71 -19.61
CA SER A 333 19.20 -27.47 -20.00
C SER A 333 20.09 -28.32 -19.09
N ASP A 334 20.20 -29.60 -19.41
CA ASP A 334 21.26 -30.47 -18.88
C ASP A 334 22.64 -30.16 -19.51
N ALA A 335 22.87 -28.95 -20.03
CA ALA A 335 24.10 -28.64 -20.78
C ALA A 335 24.57 -27.18 -20.72
N ILE A 336 24.37 -26.45 -19.62
CA ILE A 336 25.10 -25.20 -19.39
C ILE A 336 25.90 -25.31 -18.08
N SER A 337 27.18 -25.61 -18.27
CA SER A 337 28.25 -25.58 -17.29
C SER A 337 28.17 -24.33 -16.40
N THR A 338 28.11 -24.55 -15.09
CA THR A 338 28.34 -23.53 -14.06
C THR A 338 29.80 -23.07 -14.10
N THR A 339 30.06 -22.02 -14.87
CA THR A 339 31.10 -21.05 -14.52
C THR A 339 30.37 -19.80 -14.07
N ASP A 340 30.63 -19.36 -12.84
CA ASP A 340 30.20 -18.08 -12.29
C ASP A 340 30.62 -16.96 -13.26
N ASP A 341 29.69 -16.50 -14.09
CA ASP A 341 29.40 -15.08 -14.34
C ASP A 341 28.23 -14.94 -15.34
N GLU A 342 27.10 -14.48 -14.81
CA GLU A 342 25.88 -13.92 -15.43
C GLU A 342 25.07 -14.74 -16.47
N PRO A 343 23.80 -15.08 -16.18
CA PRO A 343 22.83 -15.33 -17.25
C PRO A 343 22.49 -14.00 -17.94
N SER A 344 22.90 -13.88 -19.19
CA SER A 344 22.42 -12.81 -20.08
C SER A 344 20.89 -12.89 -20.20
N PRO A 345 20.14 -11.78 -20.12
CA PRO A 345 18.75 -11.80 -20.54
C PRO A 345 18.73 -11.99 -22.06
N ILE A 346 18.51 -13.24 -22.50
CA ILE A 346 18.27 -13.53 -23.90
C ILE A 346 16.94 -12.86 -24.26
N VAL A 347 17.02 -11.72 -24.96
CA VAL A 347 15.89 -11.19 -25.70
C VAL A 347 15.76 -12.05 -26.94
N VAL A 348 14.97 -13.13 -26.86
CA VAL A 348 14.61 -13.94 -28.03
C VAL A 348 13.70 -13.09 -28.91
N TRP A 349 14.27 -12.45 -29.92
CA TRP A 349 13.51 -12.05 -31.10
C TRP A 349 13.20 -13.32 -31.88
N LEU A 350 11.96 -13.81 -31.80
CA LEU A 350 11.44 -14.76 -32.78
C LEU A 350 11.17 -14.01 -34.09
N LEU A 351 12.25 -13.81 -34.85
CA LEU A 351 12.20 -13.60 -36.30
C LEU A 351 12.12 -14.99 -36.93
N MET A 352 10.95 -15.35 -37.43
CA MET A 352 10.79 -16.47 -38.36
C MET A 352 10.24 -15.89 -39.66
N ALA A 353 11.14 -15.72 -40.63
CA ALA A 353 10.82 -15.46 -42.02
C ALA A 353 10.97 -16.78 -42.80
N ALA A 354 9.85 -17.35 -43.22
CA ALA A 354 9.56 -18.06 -44.48
C ALA A 354 8.21 -18.76 -44.33
#